data_AF-A0A3S1ZKZ9-F1
#
_entry.id   AF-A0A3S1ZKZ9-F1
#
_cell.length_a   1.000
_cell.length_b   1.000
_cell.length_c   1.000
_cell.angle_alpha   90.00
_cell.angle_beta   90.00
_cell.angle_gamma   90.00
#
_symmetry.space_group_name_H-M   'P 1'
#
loop_
_entity.id
_entity.type
_entity.pdbx_description
1 polymer ?
#
loop_
_entity_poly.entity_id
_entity_poly.type
_entity_poly.pdbx_seq_one_letter_code
_entity_poly.pdbx_strand_id
1 'polypeptide(L)'
;MDDTRLQPAPTGIHVSGTETRESYWQPVPANGHIDVALAPHIVGMEHPFALGTQSVAPGGYVREHTHDRNEETVYVIEGHGRAVIDGKEYPLEPDSVVFLPKNVRHMFINDGDTRLRWIWLIVPNGLEDFFRLIGKPRKPGDRVPSNFPRPENVLEIERKTVFGADLADKFDPLKQNP
;
A
#
# COMPACT_ATOMS: atom_id res chain seq x y z
N MET A 1 -2.13 -30.94 -12.05
CA MET A 1 -0.87 -30.41 -12.61
C MET A 1 -1.28 -29.34 -13.59
N ASP A 2 -1.40 -28.11 -13.13
CA ASP A 2 -1.74 -26.98 -13.99
C ASP A 2 -0.53 -26.04 -13.98
N ASP A 3 0.41 -26.37 -14.89
CA ASP A 3 1.60 -25.58 -15.18
C ASP A 3 1.18 -24.40 -16.07
N THR A 4 0.38 -23.48 -15.53
CA THR A 4 0.24 -22.14 -16.10
C THR A 4 1.44 -21.33 -15.65
N ARG A 5 2.60 -21.62 -16.26
CA ARG A 5 3.70 -20.66 -16.29
C ARG A 5 3.15 -19.35 -16.85
N LEU A 6 2.91 -18.39 -15.96
CA LEU A 6 2.57 -17.01 -16.34
C LEU A 6 3.57 -16.58 -17.40
N GLN A 7 3.07 -16.13 -18.55
CA GLN A 7 3.95 -15.63 -19.60
C GLN A 7 4.82 -14.50 -19.01
N PRO A 8 6.12 -14.46 -19.34
CA PRO A 8 6.98 -13.39 -18.86
C PRO A 8 6.44 -12.05 -19.32
N ALA A 9 6.47 -11.06 -18.42
CA ALA A 9 5.99 -9.72 -18.73
C ALA A 9 6.76 -9.12 -19.92
N PRO A 10 6.10 -8.32 -20.78
CA PRO A 10 6.77 -7.67 -21.91
C PRO A 10 7.88 -6.75 -21.40
N THR A 11 9.00 -6.69 -22.12
CA THR A 11 10.12 -5.77 -21.83
C THR A 11 10.01 -4.51 -22.69
N GLY A 12 10.63 -3.41 -22.25
CA GLY A 12 10.71 -2.16 -23.00
C GLY A 12 9.86 -1.03 -22.41
N ILE A 13 9.42 -0.11 -23.27
CA ILE A 13 8.65 1.08 -22.85
C ILE A 13 7.25 0.64 -22.43
N HIS A 14 6.89 0.97 -21.18
CA HIS A 14 5.55 0.78 -20.66
C HIS A 14 4.97 2.13 -20.20
N VAL A 15 3.73 2.40 -20.58
CA VAL A 15 2.97 3.59 -20.15
C VAL A 15 1.73 3.13 -19.42
N SER A 16 1.66 3.42 -18.12
CA SER A 16 0.54 3.02 -17.27
C SER A 16 -0.63 4.03 -17.35
N GLY A 17 -1.72 3.62 -18.00
CA GLY A 17 -2.95 4.42 -18.10
C GLY A 17 -3.84 4.34 -16.84
N THR A 18 -4.73 5.32 -16.66
CA THR A 18 -5.73 5.28 -15.56
C THR A 18 -6.73 4.14 -15.70
N GLU A 19 -7.06 3.77 -16.94
CA GLU A 19 -8.05 2.73 -17.25
C GLU A 19 -7.45 1.31 -17.30
N THR A 20 -6.12 1.20 -17.40
CA THR A 20 -5.43 -0.07 -17.65
C THR A 20 -4.60 -0.57 -16.48
N ARG A 21 -4.38 0.26 -15.46
CA ARG A 21 -3.64 -0.12 -14.26
C ARG A 21 -4.44 -1.10 -13.41
N GLU A 22 -3.74 -1.99 -12.71
CA GLU A 22 -4.36 -2.80 -11.67
C GLU A 22 -4.78 -1.89 -10.51
N SER A 23 -6.00 -2.08 -10.00
CA SER A 23 -6.55 -1.24 -8.93
C SER A 23 -7.39 -2.10 -7.99
N TYR A 24 -7.28 -1.84 -6.69
CA TYR A 24 -7.97 -2.59 -5.65
C TYR A 24 -8.55 -1.66 -4.58
N TRP A 25 -9.84 -1.84 -4.26
CA TRP A 25 -10.41 -1.31 -3.02
C TRP A 25 -9.73 -1.96 -1.83
N GLN A 26 -9.41 -1.15 -0.82
CA GLN A 26 -8.77 -1.62 0.40
C GLN A 26 -9.81 -1.94 1.48
N PRO A 27 -9.62 -3.04 2.25
CA PRO A 27 -10.43 -3.35 3.42
C PRO A 27 -10.20 -2.34 4.56
N VAL A 28 -10.96 -2.49 5.64
CA VAL A 28 -10.71 -1.75 6.89
C VAL A 28 -9.27 -2.00 7.39
N PRO A 29 -8.59 -0.99 7.96
CA PRO A 29 -9.12 0.35 8.29
C PRO A 29 -8.82 1.44 7.25
N ALA A 30 -8.18 1.13 6.11
CA ALA A 30 -7.76 2.15 5.15
C ALA A 30 -8.95 2.75 4.37
N ASN A 31 -9.93 1.91 3.99
CA ASN A 31 -11.18 2.28 3.31
C ASN A 31 -11.01 3.12 2.03
N GLY A 32 -9.80 3.17 1.46
CA GLY A 32 -9.50 3.80 0.18
C GLY A 32 -9.27 2.76 -0.91
N HIS A 33 -8.38 3.09 -1.84
CA HIS A 33 -7.94 2.16 -2.90
C HIS A 33 -6.45 2.33 -3.17
N ILE A 34 -5.88 1.29 -3.77
CA ILE A 34 -4.53 1.30 -4.30
C ILE A 34 -4.57 1.04 -5.79
N ASP A 35 -3.66 1.68 -6.49
CA ASP A 35 -3.36 1.48 -7.90
C ASP A 35 -1.94 0.95 -8.01
N VAL A 36 -1.72 -0.09 -8.81
CA VAL A 36 -0.39 -0.61 -9.16
C VAL A 36 -0.09 -0.19 -10.60
N ALA A 37 0.81 0.78 -10.76
CA ALA A 37 1.16 1.32 -12.06
C ALA A 37 2.30 0.55 -12.73
N LEU A 38 3.28 0.07 -11.94
CA LEU A 38 4.43 -0.71 -12.37
C LEU A 38 4.68 -1.85 -11.38
N ALA A 39 4.96 -3.04 -11.90
CA ALA A 39 5.40 -4.21 -11.16
C ALA A 39 6.03 -5.24 -12.12
N PRO A 40 6.82 -6.21 -11.64
CA PRO A 40 7.50 -7.17 -12.52
C PRO A 40 6.60 -8.07 -13.36
N HIS A 41 5.35 -8.29 -12.94
CA HIS A 41 4.36 -9.01 -13.74
C HIS A 41 3.67 -8.14 -14.81
N ILE A 42 3.84 -6.81 -14.74
CA ILE A 42 3.28 -5.85 -15.69
C ILE A 42 4.30 -5.54 -16.80
N VAL A 43 5.56 -5.32 -16.43
CA VAL A 43 6.67 -5.02 -17.36
C VAL A 43 7.95 -5.66 -16.86
N GLY A 44 8.74 -6.25 -17.76
CA GLY A 44 10.01 -6.87 -17.43
C GLY A 44 11.04 -5.83 -16.97
N MET A 45 11.64 -6.05 -15.81
CA MET A 45 12.58 -5.14 -15.16
C MET A 45 13.92 -5.84 -14.86
N GLU A 46 15.03 -5.16 -15.14
CA GLU A 46 16.37 -5.62 -14.72
C GLU A 46 16.58 -5.48 -13.20
N HIS A 47 16.00 -4.43 -12.62
CA HIS A 47 15.96 -4.18 -11.18
C HIS A 47 14.50 -4.10 -10.72
N PRO A 48 13.93 -5.19 -10.20
CA PRO A 48 12.52 -5.26 -9.84
C PRO A 48 12.13 -4.26 -8.74
N PHE A 49 11.09 -3.48 -9.00
CA PHE A 49 10.41 -2.62 -8.04
C PHE A 49 8.91 -2.58 -8.36
N ALA A 50 8.11 -2.06 -7.43
CA ALA A 50 6.73 -1.73 -7.71
C ALA A 50 6.45 -0.27 -7.38
N LEU A 51 5.57 0.35 -8.17
CA LEU A 51 5.17 1.74 -8.04
C LEU A 51 3.68 1.90 -8.29
N GLY A 52 3.05 2.79 -7.54
CA GLY A 52 1.64 3.08 -7.72
C GLY A 52 1.16 4.26 -6.88
N THR A 53 -0.15 4.35 -6.68
CA THR A 53 -0.72 5.31 -5.74
C THR A 53 -1.61 4.62 -4.73
N GLN A 54 -1.66 5.12 -3.50
CA GLN A 54 -2.55 4.64 -2.46
C GLN A 54 -3.34 5.81 -1.90
N SER A 55 -4.60 5.56 -1.58
CA SER A 55 -5.46 6.51 -0.88
C SER A 55 -5.97 5.92 0.43
N VAL A 56 -6.19 6.78 1.40
CA VAL A 56 -6.82 6.47 2.68
C VAL A 56 -8.00 7.41 2.88
N ALA A 57 -9.17 6.84 3.16
CA ALA A 57 -10.38 7.64 3.39
C ALA A 57 -10.26 8.47 4.69
N PRO A 58 -11.05 9.56 4.85
CA PRO A 58 -11.13 10.29 6.11
C PRO A 58 -11.38 9.36 7.31
N GLY A 59 -10.60 9.52 8.38
CA GLY A 59 -10.63 8.66 9.58
C GLY A 59 -10.04 7.26 9.38
N GLY A 60 -9.56 6.94 8.19
CA GLY A 60 -8.87 5.69 7.89
C GLY A 60 -7.38 5.75 8.21
N TYR A 61 -6.74 4.58 8.27
CA TYR A 61 -5.31 4.47 8.46
C TYR A 61 -4.72 3.18 7.87
N VAL A 62 -3.44 3.22 7.54
CA VAL A 62 -2.61 2.03 7.33
C VAL A 62 -2.09 1.64 8.70
N ARG A 63 -2.35 0.40 9.13
CA ARG A 63 -1.90 -0.12 10.44
C ARG A 63 -0.38 -0.09 10.54
N GLU A 64 0.13 -0.07 11.76
CA GLU A 64 1.55 -0.19 11.99
C GLU A 64 2.12 -1.54 11.52
N HIS A 65 3.25 -1.46 10.83
CA HIS A 65 3.96 -2.59 10.26
C HIS A 65 5.45 -2.26 10.03
N THR A 66 6.18 -3.26 9.54
CA THR A 66 7.57 -3.16 9.08
C THR A 66 7.74 -3.88 7.74
N HIS A 67 8.81 -3.55 7.03
CA HIS A 67 9.31 -4.31 5.89
C HIS A 67 10.71 -4.85 6.22
N ASP A 68 10.88 -6.18 6.27
CA ASP A 68 12.17 -6.81 6.61
C ASP A 68 13.10 -6.95 5.41
N ARG A 69 12.53 -6.94 4.20
CA ARG A 69 13.24 -7.13 2.93
C ARG A 69 13.30 -5.87 2.07
N ASN A 70 12.40 -4.91 2.28
CA ASN A 70 12.13 -3.82 1.36
C ASN A 70 12.43 -2.45 1.96
N GLU A 71 12.85 -1.52 1.12
CA GLU A 71 12.81 -0.08 1.40
C GLU A 71 11.59 0.51 0.69
N GLU A 72 10.91 1.45 1.34
CA GLU A 72 9.74 2.13 0.78
C GLU A 72 9.96 3.64 0.76
N THR A 73 9.45 4.30 -0.26
CA THR A 73 9.27 5.75 -0.26
C THR A 73 7.85 6.13 -0.62
N VAL A 74 7.37 7.16 0.05
CA VAL A 74 6.04 7.72 -0.11
C VAL A 74 6.17 9.19 -0.46
N TYR A 75 5.50 9.64 -1.54
CA TYR A 75 5.37 11.04 -1.92
C TYR A 75 3.90 11.44 -1.86
N VAL A 76 3.55 12.34 -0.96
CA VAL A 76 2.16 12.79 -0.77
C VAL A 76 1.75 13.75 -1.88
N ILE A 77 0.62 13.48 -2.52
CA ILE A 77 0.13 14.25 -3.69
C ILE A 77 -1.24 14.89 -3.46
N GLU A 78 -1.95 14.52 -2.39
CA GLU A 78 -3.28 15.05 -2.06
C GLU A 78 -3.62 14.80 -0.59
N GLY A 79 -4.33 15.75 0.02
CA GLY A 79 -4.84 15.62 1.39
C GLY A 79 -3.80 15.88 2.47
N HIS A 80 -4.25 15.78 3.72
CA HIS A 80 -3.41 15.97 4.91
C HIS A 80 -3.57 14.77 5.84
N GLY A 81 -2.53 14.50 6.61
CA GLY A 81 -2.49 13.39 7.53
C GLY A 81 -1.25 13.43 8.40
N ARG A 82 -0.86 12.27 8.89
CA ARG A 82 0.40 12.11 9.64
C ARG A 82 0.94 10.69 9.55
N ALA A 83 2.26 10.58 9.54
CA ALA A 83 2.96 9.33 9.74
C ALA A 83 3.32 9.17 11.23
N VAL A 84 3.28 7.95 11.75
CA VAL A 84 3.96 7.61 13.00
C VAL A 84 5.10 6.67 12.62
N ILE A 85 6.33 7.08 12.91
CA ILE A 85 7.56 6.35 12.54
C ILE A 85 8.40 6.19 13.81
N ASP A 86 8.64 4.94 14.21
CA ASP A 86 9.27 4.57 15.48
C ASP A 86 8.70 5.35 16.69
N GLY A 87 7.37 5.46 16.73
CA GLY A 87 6.63 6.14 17.81
C GLY A 87 6.64 7.67 17.74
N LYS A 88 7.31 8.29 16.77
CA LYS A 88 7.30 9.74 16.56
C LYS A 88 6.35 10.14 15.44
N GLU A 89 5.61 11.21 15.67
CA GLU A 89 4.64 11.73 14.70
C GLU A 89 5.27 12.75 13.75
N TYR A 90 4.91 12.66 12.49
CA TYR A 90 5.32 13.58 11.43
C TYR A 90 4.10 14.00 10.62
N PRO A 91 3.83 15.31 10.45
CA PRO A 91 2.74 15.77 9.60
C PRO A 91 2.99 15.38 8.13
N LEU A 92 1.92 15.09 7.41
CA LEU A 92 1.93 14.80 5.99
C LEU A 92 1.00 15.77 5.27
N GLU A 93 1.54 16.40 4.23
CA GLU A 93 0.86 17.35 3.34
C GLU A 93 1.39 17.14 1.91
N PRO A 94 0.76 17.70 0.86
CA PRO A 94 1.29 17.61 -0.49
C PRO A 94 2.76 18.01 -0.55
N ASP A 95 3.55 17.27 -1.32
CA ASP A 95 5.01 17.38 -1.43
C ASP A 95 5.82 16.89 -0.20
N SER A 96 5.15 16.35 0.83
CA SER A 96 5.83 15.56 1.87
C SER A 96 6.42 14.27 1.29
N VAL A 97 7.68 13.99 1.61
CA VAL A 97 8.39 12.77 1.19
C VAL A 97 8.85 12.00 2.41
N VAL A 98 8.52 10.71 2.45
CA VAL A 98 8.96 9.79 3.50
C VAL A 98 9.86 8.73 2.87
N PHE A 99 11.01 8.48 3.49
CA PHE A 99 11.86 7.33 3.20
C PHE A 99 11.85 6.39 4.41
N LEU A 100 11.55 5.12 4.15
CA LEU A 100 11.42 4.07 5.16
C LEU A 100 12.46 2.98 4.86
N PRO A 101 13.57 2.93 5.61
CA PRO A 101 14.51 1.83 5.50
C PRO A 101 13.90 0.56 6.12
N LYS A 102 14.56 -0.58 5.87
CA LYS A 102 14.15 -1.88 6.39
C LYS A 102 14.00 -1.86 7.91
N ASN A 103 13.04 -2.63 8.40
CA ASN A 103 12.73 -2.88 9.82
C ASN A 103 12.26 -1.65 10.63
N VAL A 104 12.02 -0.50 10.00
CA VAL A 104 11.45 0.67 10.68
C VAL A 104 9.95 0.46 10.86
N ARG A 105 9.45 0.67 12.08
CA ARG A 105 8.01 0.62 12.37
C ARG A 105 7.36 1.89 11.85
N HIS A 106 6.33 1.74 11.04
CA HIS A 106 5.62 2.88 10.50
C HIS A 106 4.14 2.62 10.27
N MET A 107 3.37 3.70 10.28
CA MET A 107 1.96 3.76 9.95
C MET A 107 1.60 5.12 9.35
N PHE A 108 0.49 5.15 8.61
CA PHE A 108 -0.02 6.36 7.97
C PHE A 108 -1.47 6.57 8.39
N ILE A 109 -1.79 7.76 8.89
CA ILE A 109 -3.10 8.09 9.45
C ILE A 109 -3.67 9.25 8.63
N ASN A 110 -4.92 9.11 8.20
CA ASN A 110 -5.70 10.23 7.68
C ASN A 110 -6.62 10.76 8.78
N ASP A 111 -6.16 11.79 9.47
CA ASP A 111 -6.92 12.57 10.45
C ASP A 111 -7.62 13.80 9.84
N GLY A 112 -7.55 13.94 8.50
CA GLY A 112 -8.24 14.97 7.73
C GLY A 112 -9.70 14.62 7.39
N ASP A 113 -10.38 15.60 6.81
CA ASP A 113 -11.77 15.52 6.32
C ASP A 113 -11.88 15.09 4.84
N THR A 114 -10.74 15.05 4.14
CA THR A 114 -10.61 14.66 2.74
C THR A 114 -9.72 13.43 2.61
N ARG A 115 -9.70 12.79 1.44
CA ARG A 115 -8.83 11.64 1.22
C ARG A 115 -7.35 12.06 1.27
N LEU A 116 -6.54 11.28 1.95
CA LEU A 116 -5.08 11.35 1.87
C LEU A 116 -4.62 10.44 0.73
N ARG A 117 -3.75 10.92 -0.16
CA ARG A 117 -3.25 10.16 -1.30
C ARG A 117 -1.77 10.39 -1.53
N TRP A 118 -1.07 9.32 -1.89
CA TRP A 118 0.36 9.36 -2.17
C TRP A 118 0.76 8.44 -3.32
N ILE A 119 1.93 8.70 -3.88
CA ILE A 119 2.70 7.76 -4.68
C ILE A 119 3.50 6.89 -3.72
N TRP A 120 3.52 5.59 -3.94
CA TRP A 120 4.40 4.65 -3.26
C TRP A 120 5.36 4.04 -4.27
N LEU A 121 6.60 3.82 -3.85
CA LEU A 121 7.60 3.03 -4.54
C LEU A 121 8.26 2.11 -3.51
N ILE A 122 8.38 0.83 -3.84
CA ILE A 122 8.97 -0.17 -2.95
C ILE A 122 10.00 -1.02 -3.68
N VAL A 123 11.15 -1.22 -3.03
CA VAL A 123 12.31 -1.95 -3.60
C VAL A 123 12.84 -3.00 -2.61
N PRO A 124 12.94 -4.28 -3.00
CA PRO A 124 12.32 -4.86 -4.19
C PRO A 124 10.79 -4.75 -4.14
N ASN A 125 10.09 -5.20 -5.17
CA ASN A 125 8.62 -5.23 -5.22
C ASN A 125 8.00 -6.20 -4.17
N GLY A 126 6.66 -6.24 -4.09
CA GLY A 126 5.90 -7.21 -3.28
C GLY A 126 4.60 -6.64 -2.69
N LEU A 127 4.46 -5.31 -2.65
CA LEU A 127 3.28 -4.64 -2.12
C LEU A 127 2.04 -4.87 -3.00
N GLU A 128 2.25 -4.93 -4.32
CA GLU A 128 1.24 -5.25 -5.32
C GLU A 128 0.59 -6.62 -5.07
N ASP A 129 1.37 -7.63 -4.69
CA ASP A 129 0.86 -8.97 -4.41
C ASP A 129 0.02 -8.98 -3.14
N PHE A 130 0.45 -8.25 -2.10
CA PHE A 130 -0.33 -8.10 -0.88
C PHE A 130 -1.71 -7.52 -1.19
N PHE A 131 -1.77 -6.40 -1.89
CA PHE A 131 -3.04 -5.74 -2.16
C PHE A 131 -3.93 -6.49 -3.13
N ARG A 132 -3.36 -7.22 -4.10
CA ARG A 132 -4.12 -8.15 -4.94
C ARG A 132 -4.81 -9.25 -4.12
N LEU A 133 -4.18 -9.70 -3.04
CA LEU A 133 -4.70 -10.79 -2.19
C LEU A 133 -5.68 -10.32 -1.10
N ILE A 134 -5.57 -9.08 -0.62
CA ILE A 134 -6.46 -8.56 0.44
C ILE A 134 -7.58 -7.65 -0.06
N GLY A 135 -7.43 -7.08 -1.25
CA GLY A 135 -8.32 -6.09 -1.82
C GLY A 135 -9.42 -6.69 -2.68
N LYS A 136 -10.38 -5.84 -3.07
CA LYS A 136 -11.36 -6.17 -4.11
C LYS A 136 -10.99 -5.45 -5.40
N PRO A 137 -10.99 -6.11 -6.57
CA PRO A 137 -10.72 -5.44 -7.84
C PRO A 137 -11.58 -4.20 -8.01
N ARG A 138 -10.97 -3.14 -8.55
CA ARG A 138 -11.58 -1.83 -8.77
C ARG A 138 -11.36 -1.41 -10.22
N LYS A 139 -12.37 -0.76 -10.80
CA LYS A 139 -12.27 0.02 -12.04
C LYS A 139 -12.51 1.51 -11.76
N PRO A 140 -11.91 2.42 -12.53
CA PRO A 140 -12.28 3.84 -12.49
C PRO A 140 -13.80 4.02 -12.63
N GLY A 141 -14.38 4.86 -11.78
CA GLY A 141 -15.83 5.12 -11.75
C GLY A 141 -16.67 4.13 -10.95
N ASP A 142 -16.09 3.02 -10.45
CA ASP A 142 -16.81 2.11 -9.55
C ASP A 142 -17.32 2.86 -8.30
N ARG A 143 -18.53 2.51 -7.86
CA ARG A 143 -19.06 3.00 -6.59
C ARG A 143 -18.19 2.52 -5.44
N VAL A 144 -17.86 3.42 -4.52
CA VAL A 144 -17.14 3.07 -3.28
C VAL A 144 -17.94 1.98 -2.54
N PRO A 145 -17.31 0.83 -2.21
CA PRO A 145 -17.99 -0.23 -1.48
C PRO A 145 -18.21 0.15 -0.02
N SER A 146 -19.16 -0.50 0.64
CA SER A 146 -19.19 -0.49 2.12
C SER A 146 -17.90 -1.11 2.66
N ASN A 147 -17.47 -0.63 3.83
CA ASN A 147 -16.32 -1.18 4.56
C ASN A 147 -16.41 -2.70 4.67
N PHE A 148 -15.30 -3.39 4.39
CA PHE A 148 -15.22 -4.84 4.41
C PHE A 148 -13.97 -5.31 5.16
N PRO A 149 -14.02 -6.49 5.80
CA PRO A 149 -12.90 -7.00 6.57
C PRO A 149 -11.75 -7.47 5.66
N ARG A 150 -10.55 -7.54 6.25
CA ARG A 150 -9.43 -8.29 5.66
C ARG A 150 -9.78 -9.79 5.62
N PRO A 151 -9.19 -10.57 4.69
CA PRO A 151 -9.39 -12.01 4.68
C PRO A 151 -8.85 -12.67 5.96
N GLU A 152 -9.42 -13.82 6.34
CA GLU A 152 -9.07 -14.52 7.58
C GLU A 152 -7.58 -14.91 7.65
N ASN A 153 -6.99 -15.25 6.50
CA ASN A 153 -5.59 -15.65 6.39
C ASN A 153 -4.62 -14.47 6.21
N VAL A 154 -5.01 -13.24 6.57
CA VAL A 154 -4.20 -12.04 6.27
C VAL A 154 -2.79 -12.08 6.86
N LEU A 155 -2.57 -12.67 8.04
CA LEU A 155 -1.23 -12.79 8.61
C LEU A 155 -0.32 -13.72 7.79
N GLU A 156 -0.91 -14.72 7.13
CA GLU A 156 -0.16 -15.58 6.20
C GLU A 156 0.21 -14.81 4.92
N ILE A 157 -0.74 -14.02 4.40
CA ILE A 157 -0.52 -13.16 3.24
C ILE A 157 0.59 -12.13 3.54
N GLU A 158 0.55 -11.48 4.71
CA GLU A 158 1.55 -10.50 5.14
C GLU A 158 2.97 -11.09 5.12
N ARG A 159 3.17 -12.26 5.74
CA ARG A 159 4.47 -12.95 5.77
C ARG A 159 4.99 -13.36 4.39
N LYS A 160 4.09 -13.81 3.50
CA LYS A 160 4.45 -14.31 2.18
C LYS A 160 4.77 -13.22 1.16
N THR A 161 4.39 -11.97 1.43
CA THR A 161 4.47 -10.87 0.47
C THR A 161 5.59 -9.92 0.86
N VAL A 162 5.28 -8.89 1.65
CA VAL A 162 6.13 -7.70 1.78
C VAL A 162 6.39 -7.28 3.22
N PHE A 163 5.64 -7.82 4.19
CA PHE A 163 5.75 -7.38 5.58
C PHE A 163 6.72 -8.24 6.38
N GLY A 164 7.39 -7.59 7.33
CA GLY A 164 8.16 -8.26 8.37
C GLY A 164 7.27 -9.02 9.35
N ALA A 165 7.88 -9.50 10.44
CA ALA A 165 7.16 -10.20 11.50
C ALA A 165 6.03 -9.34 12.09
N ASP A 166 4.95 -10.01 12.50
CA ASP A 166 3.84 -9.35 13.16
C ASP A 166 4.30 -8.69 14.47
N LEU A 167 3.83 -7.47 14.73
CA LEU A 167 4.18 -6.71 15.92
C LEU A 167 3.17 -7.04 17.04
N ALA A 168 3.67 -7.47 18.21
CA ALA A 168 2.81 -7.80 19.35
C ALA A 168 2.21 -6.53 20.01
N ASP A 169 2.90 -5.41 19.90
CA ASP A 169 2.64 -4.13 20.57
C ASP A 169 2.30 -3.02 19.56
N LYS A 170 1.43 -3.32 18.58
CA LYS A 170 1.04 -2.34 17.56
C LYS A 170 0.45 -1.08 18.17
N PHE A 171 0.93 0.06 17.68
CA PHE A 171 0.26 1.33 17.86
C PHE A 171 -1.16 1.25 17.28
N ASP A 172 -2.14 1.52 18.13
CA ASP A 172 -3.54 1.58 17.77
C ASP A 172 -4.01 3.04 17.88
N PRO A 173 -4.20 3.77 16.76
CA PRO A 173 -4.55 5.19 16.82
C PRO A 173 -5.88 5.44 17.54
N LEU A 174 -6.75 4.42 17.63
CA LEU A 174 -8.04 4.53 18.33
C LEU A 174 -7.91 4.42 19.85
N LYS A 175 -6.76 3.96 20.36
CA LYS A 175 -6.48 3.82 21.81
C LYS A 175 -5.57 4.92 22.36
N GLN A 176 -5.20 5.90 21.53
CA GLN A 176 -4.15 6.88 21.84
C GLN A 176 -4.66 8.15 22.52
N ASN A 177 -5.92 8.18 22.99
CA ASN A 177 -6.38 9.23 23.90
C ASN A 177 -6.68 8.64 25.30
N PRO A 178 -6.37 9.41 26.38
CA PRO A 178 -6.60 9.01 27.77
C PRO A 178 -8.07 8.83 28.13
#